data_AF-A0A1B6HLE6-F1
#
_entry.id   AF-A0A1B6HLE6-F1
#
_cell.length_a   1.000
_cell.length_b   1.000
_cell.length_c   1.000
_cell.angle_alpha   90.00
_cell.angle_beta   90.00
_cell.angle_gamma   90.00
#
_symmetry.space_group_name_H-M   'P 1'
#
loop_
_entity.id
_entity.type
_entity.pdbx_description
1 polymer ?
#
loop_
_entity_poly.entity_id
_entity_poly.type
_entity_poly.pdbx_seq_one_letter_code
_entity_poly.pdbx_strand_id
1 'polypeptide(L)'
;PHKKSHYCQEKSNLNYFDDPYLNVKTLHDMFSQFYKEKTGKNLIMKYKTYFKFFKQQCNFSFRHPKTDVCDYCTECQMKLNVNPEDECKLNFLVHKKKIKAYSKTKTEILENCKTD
;
A
#
# COMPACT_ATOMS: atom_id res chain seq x y z
N PRO A 1 -0.26 -9.54 -0.03
CA PRO A 1 -0.26 -8.88 -1.37
C PRO A 1 0.58 -7.61 -1.31
N HIS A 2 1.56 -7.46 -2.20
CA HIS A 2 2.38 -6.24 -2.30
C HIS A 2 2.42 -5.79 -3.75
N LYS A 3 2.33 -4.48 -3.99
CA LYS A 3 2.50 -3.87 -5.31
C LYS A 3 3.77 -3.02 -5.30
N LYS A 4 4.61 -3.16 -6.33
CA LYS A 4 5.68 -2.20 -6.60
C LYS A 4 5.04 -0.83 -6.82
N SER A 5 5.55 0.19 -6.13
CA SER A 5 5.21 1.58 -6.45
C SER A 5 5.78 1.86 -7.84
N HIS A 6 4.88 2.08 -8.80
CA HIS A 6 5.25 2.24 -10.21
C HIS A 6 5.83 3.64 -10.49
N TYR A 7 5.73 4.59 -9.54
CA TYR A 7 5.98 6.01 -9.84
C TYR A 7 6.68 6.84 -8.75
N CYS A 8 6.79 6.40 -7.49
CA CYS A 8 7.37 7.29 -6.47
C CYS A 8 8.87 7.07 -6.19
N GLN A 9 9.41 5.84 -6.26
CA GLN A 9 10.83 5.60 -5.96
C GLN A 9 11.31 4.29 -6.58
N GLU A 10 11.70 4.30 -7.86
CA GLU A 10 12.48 3.19 -8.43
C GLU A 10 13.84 3.03 -7.70
N LYS A 11 14.29 4.09 -6.99
CA LYS A 11 15.55 4.12 -6.23
C LYS A 11 15.50 3.48 -4.84
N SER A 12 14.32 3.33 -4.24
CA SER A 12 14.21 2.62 -2.96
C SER A 12 13.50 1.30 -3.24
N ASN A 13 14.16 0.16 -3.07
CA ASN A 13 13.54 -1.16 -3.19
C ASN A 13 12.53 -1.47 -2.07
N LEU A 14 11.95 -0.43 -1.45
CA LEU A 14 11.00 -0.50 -0.35
C LEU A 14 9.65 -1.03 -0.86
N ASN A 15 9.20 -2.11 -0.22
CA ASN A 15 7.83 -2.58 -0.37
C ASN A 15 6.91 -1.85 0.62
N TYR A 16 5.66 -1.65 0.25
CA TYR A 16 4.69 -0.96 1.10
C TYR A 16 3.52 -1.91 1.44
N PHE A 17 3.03 -1.83 2.67
CA PHE A 17 1.80 -2.51 3.05
C PHE A 17 0.58 -1.70 2.59
N ASP A 18 -0.39 -2.38 1.99
CA ASP A 18 -1.64 -1.76 1.54
C ASP A 18 -2.52 -1.30 2.73
N ASP A 19 -2.38 -1.95 3.89
CA ASP A 19 -3.13 -1.62 5.11
C ASP A 19 -2.39 -0.54 5.92
N PRO A 20 -2.98 0.66 6.07
CA PRO A 20 -2.37 1.78 6.80
C PRO A 20 -2.37 1.62 8.32
N TYR A 21 -3.14 0.69 8.88
CA TYR A 21 -3.21 0.42 10.32
C TYR A 21 -2.24 -0.66 10.76
N LEU A 22 -1.72 -1.43 9.80
CA LEU A 22 -0.71 -2.43 10.06
C LEU A 22 0.57 -1.77 10.57
N ASN A 23 1.14 -2.35 11.62
CA ASN A 23 2.41 -1.92 12.19
C ASN A 23 3.16 -3.15 12.71
N VAL A 24 4.45 -2.98 13.04
CA VAL A 24 5.31 -4.11 13.47
C VAL A 24 4.78 -4.80 14.73
N LYS A 25 4.09 -4.07 15.62
CA LYS A 25 3.49 -4.65 16.82
C LYS A 25 2.33 -5.55 16.44
N THR A 26 1.41 -5.08 15.61
CA THR A 26 0.30 -5.90 15.10
C THR A 26 0.80 -7.15 14.37
N LEU A 27 1.86 -7.03 13.55
CA LEU A 27 2.49 -8.18 12.89
C LEU A 27 3.06 -9.21 13.88
N HIS A 28 3.69 -8.74 14.97
CA HIS A 28 4.21 -9.60 16.03
C HIS A 28 3.08 -10.31 16.78
N ASP A 29 1.99 -9.60 17.07
CA ASP A 29 0.81 -10.16 17.74
C ASP A 29 0.14 -11.22 16.87
N MET A 30 -0.09 -10.92 15.58
CA MET A 30 -0.64 -11.88 14.60
C MET A 30 0.26 -13.12 14.45
N PHE A 31 1.58 -12.92 14.39
CA PHE A 31 2.52 -14.04 14.31
C PHE A 31 2.51 -14.89 15.58
N SER A 32 2.42 -14.26 16.75
CA SER A 32 2.33 -14.95 18.04
C SER A 32 1.07 -15.80 18.13
N GLN A 33 -0.07 -15.24 17.67
CA GLN A 33 -1.33 -15.97 17.60
C GLN A 33 -1.24 -17.14 16.64
N PHE A 34 -0.78 -16.91 15.40
CA PHE A 34 -0.60 -17.96 14.39
C PHE A 34 0.31 -19.09 14.89
N TYR A 35 1.43 -18.75 15.55
CA TYR A 35 2.35 -19.72 16.12
C TYR A 35 1.67 -20.58 17.19
N LYS A 36 0.86 -19.97 18.06
CA LYS A 36 0.09 -20.66 19.09
C LYS A 36 -0.96 -21.59 18.49
N GLU A 37 -1.68 -21.14 17.47
CA GLU A 37 -2.68 -21.96 16.77
C GLU A 37 -2.05 -23.18 16.09
N LYS A 38 -0.84 -23.04 15.53
CA LYS A 38 -0.16 -24.12 14.81
C LYS A 38 0.61 -25.09 15.71
N THR A 39 1.16 -24.62 16.83
CA THR A 39 2.07 -25.43 17.67
C THR A 39 1.50 -25.75 19.05
N GLY A 40 0.41 -25.10 19.45
CA GLY A 40 -0.14 -25.14 20.80
C GLY A 40 0.72 -24.42 21.85
N LYS A 41 1.83 -23.79 21.46
CA LYS A 41 2.79 -23.15 22.37
C LYS A 41 2.79 -21.63 22.20
N ASN A 42 3.05 -20.92 23.30
CA ASN A 42 3.24 -19.47 23.23
C ASN A 42 4.59 -19.13 22.59
N LEU A 43 4.63 -18.07 21.79
CA LEU A 43 5.86 -17.58 21.19
C LEU A 43 6.79 -17.01 22.28
N ILE A 44 7.99 -17.57 22.41
CA ILE A 44 9.01 -17.12 23.38
C ILE A 44 9.69 -15.81 22.93
N MET A 45 9.72 -15.56 21.61
CA MET A 45 10.38 -14.39 21.03
C MET A 45 9.67 -13.09 21.44
N LYS A 46 10.39 -12.27 22.21
CA LYS A 46 9.93 -10.93 22.63
C LYS A 46 9.84 -9.98 21.44
N TYR A 47 8.90 -9.04 21.53
CA TYR A 47 8.69 -7.99 20.52
C TYR A 47 9.99 -7.27 20.13
N LYS A 48 10.84 -6.89 21.08
CA LYS A 48 12.09 -6.16 20.81
C LYS A 48 13.02 -6.93 19.86
N THR A 49 13.09 -8.25 20.00
CA THR A 49 13.88 -9.12 19.13
C THR A 49 13.24 -9.21 17.74
N TYR A 50 11.93 -9.42 17.69
CA TYR A 50 11.17 -9.44 16.45
C TYR A 50 11.29 -8.13 15.67
N PHE A 51 11.18 -6.99 16.34
CA PHE A 51 11.30 -5.67 15.72
C PHE A 51 12.69 -5.45 15.09
N LYS A 52 13.76 -5.85 15.79
CA LYS A 52 15.12 -5.79 15.24
C LYS A 52 15.26 -6.67 14.00
N PHE A 53 14.77 -7.91 14.08
CA PHE A 53 14.75 -8.83 12.95
C PHE A 53 13.99 -8.23 11.76
N PHE A 54 12.78 -7.72 12.00
CA PHE A 54 11.94 -7.11 10.97
C PHE A 54 12.65 -5.91 10.32
N LYS A 55 13.25 -5.02 11.10
CA LYS A 55 13.95 -3.84 10.55
C LYS A 55 15.20 -4.19 9.74
N GLN A 56 15.90 -5.27 10.08
CA GLN A 56 17.11 -5.68 9.39
C GLN A 56 16.83 -6.52 8.15
N GLN A 57 15.78 -7.34 8.18
CA GLN A 57 15.52 -8.37 7.17
C GLN A 57 14.32 -8.04 6.27
N CYS A 58 13.39 -7.20 6.72
CA CYS A 58 12.20 -6.85 5.96
C CYS A 58 12.33 -5.43 5.41
N ASN A 59 12.51 -5.33 4.09
CA ASN A 59 12.53 -4.04 3.39
C ASN A 59 11.11 -3.51 3.13
N PHE A 60 10.34 -3.30 4.19
CA PHE A 60 8.95 -2.86 4.15
C PHE A 60 8.73 -1.54 4.91
N SER A 61 7.88 -0.68 4.35
CA SER A 61 7.34 0.52 5.00
C SER A 61 5.85 0.38 5.24
N PHE A 62 5.38 0.89 6.37
CA PHE A 62 3.95 0.95 6.73
C PHE A 62 3.25 2.20 6.21
N ARG A 63 4.02 3.19 5.72
CA ARG A 63 3.47 4.41 5.16
C ARG A 63 3.88 4.51 3.72
N HIS A 64 2.89 4.58 2.84
CA HIS A 64 3.10 5.07 1.50
C HIS A 64 3.57 6.53 1.56
N PRO A 65 4.45 6.96 0.64
CA PRO A 65 4.70 8.38 0.44
C PRO A 65 3.35 9.08 0.16
N LYS A 66 3.12 10.21 0.84
CA LYS A 66 1.98 11.06 0.54
C LYS A 66 2.25 11.73 -0.80
N THR A 67 1.64 11.24 -1.87
CA THR A 67 1.56 11.97 -3.13
C THR A 67 0.15 12.52 -3.24
N ASP A 68 -0.01 13.83 -3.12
CA ASP A 68 -1.30 14.51 -3.28
C ASP A 68 -1.82 14.43 -4.71
N VAL A 69 -0.95 14.09 -5.66
CA VAL A 69 -1.25 13.99 -7.08
C VAL A 69 -0.66 12.70 -7.64
N CYS A 70 -1.39 12.02 -8.52
CA CYS A 70 -0.88 10.87 -9.24
C CYS A 70 0.11 11.34 -10.31
N ASP A 71 1.37 10.90 -10.22
CA ASP A 71 2.43 11.25 -11.17
C ASP A 71 2.06 10.89 -12.61
N TYR A 72 1.45 9.71 -12.81
CA TYR A 72 0.92 9.28 -14.12
C TYR A 72 -0.15 10.25 -14.66
N CYS A 73 -1.06 10.73 -13.80
CA CYS A 73 -2.06 11.70 -14.21
C CYS A 73 -1.41 13.03 -14.62
N THR A 74 -0.41 13.49 -13.86
CA THR A 74 0.34 14.72 -14.15
C THR A 74 1.07 14.61 -15.48
N GLU A 75 1.76 13.49 -15.70
CA GLU A 75 2.51 13.24 -16.93
C GLU A 75 1.60 13.15 -18.16
N CYS A 76 0.52 12.35 -18.12
CA CYS A 76 -0.41 12.29 -19.23
C CYS A 76 -1.11 13.64 -19.47
N GLN A 77 -1.40 14.42 -18.42
CA GLN A 77 -2.00 15.75 -18.59
C GLN A 77 -1.01 16.72 -19.27
N MET A 78 0.27 16.66 -18.92
CA MET A 78 1.32 17.42 -19.63
C MET A 78 1.43 17.01 -21.10
N LYS A 79 1.46 15.71 -21.39
CA LYS A 79 1.52 15.19 -22.78
C LYS A 79 0.29 15.61 -23.59
N LEU A 80 -0.90 15.52 -23.02
CA LEU A 80 -2.15 15.94 -23.67
C LEU A 80 -2.25 17.46 -23.87
N ASN A 81 -1.65 18.27 -22.98
CA ASN A 81 -1.58 19.72 -23.17
C ASN A 81 -0.68 20.11 -24.35
N VAL A 82 0.39 19.32 -24.59
CA VAL A 82 1.32 19.54 -25.72
C VAL A 82 0.75 18.97 -27.03
N ASN A 83 0.16 17.78 -26.98
CA ASN A 83 -0.47 17.10 -28.10
C ASN A 83 -1.82 16.48 -27.70
N PRO A 84 -2.97 17.08 -28.09
CA PRO A 84 -4.30 16.58 -27.73
C PRO A 84 -4.68 15.21 -28.31
N GLU A 85 -3.91 14.70 -29.28
CA GLU A 85 -4.09 13.41 -29.94
C GLU A 85 -3.06 12.36 -29.48
N ASP A 86 -2.27 12.67 -28.45
CA ASP A 86 -1.30 11.75 -27.89
C ASP A 86 -1.97 10.43 -27.44
N GLU A 87 -1.28 9.31 -27.67
CA GLU A 87 -1.72 7.96 -27.31
C GLU A 87 -2.02 7.81 -25.80
N CYS A 88 -1.46 8.68 -24.95
CA CYS A 88 -1.80 8.79 -23.52
C CYS A 88 -3.30 8.99 -23.29
N LYS A 89 -4.06 9.57 -24.23
CA LYS A 89 -5.47 9.93 -24.05
C LYS A 89 -6.35 8.76 -23.63
N LEU A 90 -6.25 7.64 -24.35
CA LEU A 90 -7.08 6.47 -24.08
C LEU A 90 -6.72 5.86 -22.73
N ASN A 91 -5.42 5.70 -22.47
CA ASN A 91 -4.90 5.14 -21.23
C ASN A 91 -5.24 6.03 -20.01
N PHE A 92 -5.16 7.35 -20.17
CA PHE A 92 -5.52 8.33 -19.15
C PHE A 92 -7.02 8.29 -18.83
N LEU A 93 -7.89 8.20 -19.84
CA LEU A 93 -9.34 8.08 -19.63
C LEU A 93 -9.71 6.78 -18.89
N VAL A 94 -9.08 5.66 -19.26
CA VAL A 94 -9.26 4.37 -18.57
C VAL A 94 -8.77 4.46 -17.13
N HIS A 95 -7.60 5.06 -16.89
CA HIS A 95 -7.05 5.26 -15.56
C HIS A 95 -8.00 6.09 -14.68
N LYS A 96 -8.49 7.23 -15.18
CA LYS A 96 -9.42 8.11 -14.46
C LYS A 96 -10.72 7.39 -14.08
N LYS A 97 -11.25 6.54 -14.98
CA LYS A 97 -12.42 5.68 -14.69
C LYS A 97 -12.13 4.70 -13.55
N LYS A 98 -10.97 4.03 -13.57
CA LYS A 98 -10.56 3.07 -12.53
C LYS A 98 -10.39 3.73 -11.16
N ILE A 99 -9.74 4.89 -11.10
CA ILE A 99 -9.55 5.64 -9.85
C ILE A 99 -10.90 6.08 -9.27
N LYS A 100 -11.82 6.56 -10.11
CA LYS A 100 -13.17 6.94 -9.66
C LYS A 100 -13.94 5.75 -9.07
N ALA A 101 -13.90 4.60 -9.74
CA ALA A 101 -14.52 3.37 -9.24
C ALA A 101 -13.91 2.95 -7.89
N TYR A 102 -12.57 2.91 -7.80
CA TYR A 102 -11.88 2.57 -6.56
C TYR A 102 -12.23 3.53 -5.41
N SER A 103 -12.24 4.85 -5.67
CA SER A 103 -12.60 5.84 -4.67
C SER A 103 -14.02 5.63 -4.14
N LYS A 104 -14.97 5.29 -5.01
CA LYS A 104 -16.35 5.02 -4.61
C LYS A 104 -16.43 3.80 -3.68
N THR A 105 -15.84 2.69 -4.09
CA THR A 105 -15.80 1.46 -3.28
C THR A 105 -15.09 1.67 -1.95
N LYS A 106 -13.99 2.45 -1.93
CA LYS A 106 -13.29 2.79 -0.69
C LYS A 106 -14.17 3.57 0.27
N THR A 107 -14.94 4.54 -0.22
CA THR A 107 -15.87 5.32 0.62
C THR A 107 -16.96 4.43 1.19
N GLU A 108 -17.58 3.58 0.36
CA GLU A 108 -18.62 2.62 0.79
C GLU A 108 -18.11 1.69 1.90
N ILE A 109 -16.90 1.12 1.74
CA ILE A 109 -16.30 0.26 2.78
C ILE A 109 -16.04 1.05 4.07
N LEU A 110 -15.50 2.27 3.98
CA LEU A 110 -15.20 3.10 5.15
C LEU A 110 -16.47 3.56 5.88
N GLU A 111 -17.58 3.74 5.18
CA GLU A 111 -18.88 4.05 5.79
C GLU A 111 -19.44 2.84 6.52
N ASN A 112 -19.37 1.65 5.93
CA ASN A 112 -19.81 0.41 6.56
C ASN A 112 -18.97 0.03 7.80
N CYS A 113 -17.68 0.35 7.81
CA CYS A 113 -16.81 0.14 8.98
C CYS A 113 -17.03 1.14 10.12
N LYS A 114 -17.83 2.20 9.93
CA LYS A 114 -18.17 3.16 11.00
C LYS A 114 -19.50 2.83 11.69
N THR A 115 -20.27 1.90 11.13
CA THR A 115 -21.57 1.46 11.66
C THR A 115 -21.49 0.23 12.56
N ASP A 116 -20.29 -0.30 12.80
CA ASP A 116 -19.95 -1.33 13.80
C ASP A 116 -19.14 -0.73 14.96
#